data_AF-A0A2V8R9G4-F1
#
_entry.id   AF-A0A2V8R9G4-F1
#
_cell.length_a   1.000
_cell.length_b   1.000
_cell.length_c   1.000
_cell.angle_alpha   90.00
_cell.angle_beta   90.00
_cell.angle_gamma   90.00
#
_symmetry.space_group_name_H-M   'P 1'
#
loop_
_entity.id
_entity.type
_entity.pdbx_description
1 polymer ?
#
loop_
_entity_poly.entity_id
_entity_poly.type
_entity_poly.pdbx_seq_one_letter_code
_entity_poly.pdbx_strand_id
1 'polypeptide(L)'
;MRTRGPRSRFGAASGFASRSAKPSGEKMRHKTVTATVFLALAAFTFTHGRLASSAAHIAPTDTQRRAQARQTRTPQQAARRDYSKFSHAVPEHAKQKCDSCHKFPSTNWKDARKGRDAFPDVTEYPEHASCIGCHRQQFFARERPAPSICSNCHVSVTPSFTAREPFPNPRETFDASTFGRSVTSEFGIQFAHDKHIELVGQRRPGFLRQDGVRFVSVSFRSAAAPREQETSDPKSCAVCHQTYMPQGDSADEFVTKPPKGFPEDAFWLKKGTFKTSPGHATCFTCHNADAGITPIQSDCNACHKMLPPSERLDIARAHDDYDPALAARMGVADKYTLERWSRRGVARFRHEWLPHAGLACTDCHHVNTMNTLDRATLRVAVKSCGGAGTGCHVEQTNEGILNEVVAKKRADPAFVCTKCHVLNGAKPLPESHVLALPTPAPPAKKD
;
A
#
# COMPACT_ATOMS: atom_id res chain seq x y z
N MET A 1 -28.05 51.68 -9.97
CA MET A 1 -26.79 52.41 -10.25
C MET A 1 -25.83 51.48 -10.97
N ARG A 2 -25.53 51.80 -12.24
CA ARG A 2 -24.56 51.12 -13.10
C ARG A 2 -23.21 51.80 -12.93
N THR A 3 -22.12 51.05 -12.77
CA THR A 3 -20.77 51.55 -13.07
C THR A 3 -20.03 50.53 -13.94
N ARG A 4 -19.63 51.00 -15.12
CA ARG A 4 -18.87 50.31 -16.17
C ARG A 4 -17.43 50.83 -16.15
N GLY A 5 -16.50 49.93 -16.45
CA GLY A 5 -15.26 50.21 -17.21
C GLY A 5 -13.96 50.36 -16.40
N PRO A 6 -12.78 50.30 -17.06
CA PRO A 6 -12.57 50.28 -18.51
C PRO A 6 -11.73 49.10 -19.05
N ARG A 7 -11.90 48.91 -20.37
CA ARG A 7 -11.05 48.14 -21.28
C ARG A 7 -9.82 48.97 -21.66
N SER A 8 -8.68 48.31 -21.85
CA SER A 8 -7.54 48.84 -22.61
C SER A 8 -7.20 47.87 -23.76
N ARG A 9 -7.18 48.44 -24.97
CA ARG A 9 -6.63 47.91 -26.23
C ARG A 9 -5.60 48.95 -26.73
N PHE A 10 -4.86 48.58 -27.77
CA PHE A 10 -3.76 49.27 -28.48
C PHE A 10 -2.36 48.91 -27.95
N GLY A 11 -1.38 48.51 -28.76
CA GLY A 11 -1.26 48.61 -30.21
C GLY A 11 -0.24 47.63 -30.80
N ALA A 12 -0.29 47.54 -32.13
CA ALA A 12 0.58 46.76 -33.01
C ALA A 12 1.93 47.46 -33.23
N ALA A 13 2.98 46.70 -33.60
CA ALA A 13 3.48 46.66 -34.98
C ALA A 13 4.89 46.05 -35.10
N SER A 14 5.02 45.21 -36.15
CA SER A 14 6.15 45.07 -37.08
C SER A 14 7.52 44.51 -36.63
N GLY A 15 8.03 43.53 -37.40
CA GLY A 15 9.47 43.40 -37.64
C GLY A 15 10.02 42.01 -37.99
N PHE A 16 9.90 41.62 -39.26
CA PHE A 16 10.79 40.75 -40.06
C PHE A 16 11.93 39.98 -39.37
N ALA A 17 11.95 38.65 -39.55
CA ALA A 17 13.11 37.91 -40.10
C ALA A 17 12.73 36.46 -40.43
N SER A 18 12.44 36.22 -41.70
CA SER A 18 12.34 34.87 -42.26
C SER A 18 13.76 34.38 -42.58
N ARG A 19 14.24 33.33 -41.89
CA ARG A 19 15.43 32.58 -42.30
C ARG A 19 15.01 31.18 -42.72
N SER A 20 15.01 31.01 -44.03
CA SER A 20 14.88 29.75 -44.76
C SER A 20 16.09 28.86 -44.43
N ALA A 21 15.84 27.72 -43.79
CA ALA A 21 16.84 26.67 -43.58
C ALA A 21 16.68 25.59 -44.66
N LYS A 22 17.70 25.47 -45.51
CA LYS A 22 17.85 24.37 -46.49
C LYS A 22 17.94 23.02 -45.76
N PRO A 23 17.29 21.95 -46.26
CA PRO A 23 17.58 20.59 -45.81
C PRO A 23 18.87 20.09 -46.46
N SER A 24 19.88 19.78 -45.65
CA SER A 24 21.09 19.07 -46.07
C SER A 24 20.76 17.59 -46.29
N GLY A 25 20.70 17.17 -47.56
CA GLY A 25 20.63 15.78 -47.94
C GLY A 25 22.00 15.13 -47.86
N GLU A 26 22.28 14.43 -46.75
CA GLU A 26 23.39 13.47 -46.68
C GLU A 26 23.21 12.58 -45.45
N LYS A 27 22.61 11.39 -45.64
CA LYS A 27 22.69 10.19 -44.76
C LYS A 27 21.64 9.14 -45.19
N MET A 28 21.70 8.70 -46.44
CA MET A 28 20.84 7.61 -46.92
C MET A 28 21.59 6.67 -47.87
N ARG A 29 22.75 6.17 -47.41
CA ARG A 29 23.50 5.11 -48.13
C ARG A 29 24.06 3.98 -47.25
N HIS A 30 23.86 3.99 -45.93
CA HIS A 30 24.36 2.94 -45.04
C HIS A 30 23.32 1.92 -44.53
N LYS A 31 22.03 2.10 -44.81
CA LYS A 31 20.97 1.19 -44.31
C LYS A 31 20.59 0.05 -45.27
N THR A 32 21.04 0.09 -46.53
CA THR A 32 20.67 -0.89 -47.56
C THR A 32 21.65 -2.07 -47.67
N VAL A 33 22.85 -1.97 -47.09
CA VAL A 33 23.87 -3.03 -47.17
C VAL A 33 23.79 -4.01 -46.00
N THR A 34 23.23 -3.62 -44.85
CA THR A 34 23.13 -4.49 -43.66
C THR A 34 21.96 -5.47 -43.73
N ALA A 35 20.92 -5.18 -44.52
CA ALA A 35 19.73 -6.04 -44.63
C ALA A 35 19.93 -7.28 -45.53
N THR A 36 20.82 -7.21 -46.52
CA THR A 36 21.09 -8.32 -47.45
C THR A 36 22.00 -9.41 -46.86
N VAL A 37 22.87 -9.08 -45.90
CA VAL A 37 23.76 -10.07 -45.25
C VAL A 37 23.00 -10.96 -44.25
N PHE A 38 22.00 -10.43 -43.55
CA PHE A 38 21.22 -11.22 -42.58
C PHE A 38 20.26 -12.21 -43.24
N LEU A 39 19.72 -11.89 -44.42
CA LEU A 39 18.83 -12.81 -45.17
C LEU A 39 19.59 -13.99 -45.80
N ALA A 40 20.87 -13.83 -46.13
CA ALA A 40 21.69 -14.92 -46.67
C ALA A 40 22.12 -15.94 -45.58
N LEU A 41 22.34 -15.50 -44.34
CA LEU A 41 22.76 -16.40 -43.25
C LEU A 41 21.62 -17.29 -42.71
N ALA A 42 20.37 -16.80 -42.77
CA ALA A 42 19.20 -17.56 -42.32
C ALA A 42 18.82 -18.71 -43.26
N ALA A 43 19.14 -18.62 -44.56
CA ALA A 43 18.85 -19.67 -45.53
C ALA A 43 19.80 -20.89 -45.44
N PHE A 44 20.97 -20.74 -44.81
CA PHE A 44 21.97 -21.82 -44.74
C PHE A 44 21.79 -22.78 -43.56
N THR A 45 20.96 -22.44 -42.57
CA THR A 45 20.76 -23.26 -41.36
C THR A 45 19.56 -24.21 -41.45
N PHE A 46 18.73 -24.11 -42.49
CA PHE A 46 17.51 -24.92 -42.62
C PHE A 46 17.65 -26.16 -43.52
N THR A 47 18.78 -26.34 -44.21
CA THR A 47 18.98 -27.40 -45.23
C THR A 47 19.89 -28.56 -44.81
N HIS A 48 20.45 -28.57 -43.59
CA HIS A 48 21.40 -29.63 -43.15
C HIS A 48 21.00 -30.42 -41.90
N GLY A 49 19.72 -30.40 -41.52
CA GLY A 49 19.20 -31.11 -40.34
C GLY A 49 18.34 -32.34 -40.63
N ARG A 50 18.70 -33.19 -41.61
CA ARG A 50 18.09 -34.52 -41.76
C ARG A 50 19.13 -35.50 -42.31
N LEU A 51 19.65 -36.39 -41.45
CA LEU A 51 20.09 -37.76 -41.74
C LEU A 51 20.61 -38.40 -40.43
N ALA A 52 20.36 -39.72 -40.29
CA ALA A 52 20.72 -40.65 -39.20
C ALA A 52 19.76 -40.67 -37.98
N SER A 53 19.18 -41.79 -37.53
CA SER A 53 19.51 -43.21 -37.73
C SER A 53 18.27 -44.12 -37.66
N SER A 54 18.36 -45.22 -38.40
CA SER A 54 17.44 -46.36 -38.43
C SER A 54 17.63 -47.33 -37.26
N ALA A 55 16.64 -48.24 -37.17
CA ALA A 55 16.70 -49.62 -36.69
C ALA A 55 16.12 -49.94 -35.30
N ALA A 56 15.00 -50.66 -35.30
CA ALA A 56 14.77 -51.76 -34.37
C ALA A 56 13.86 -52.81 -35.04
N HIS A 57 14.20 -54.07 -34.78
CA HIS A 57 13.80 -55.28 -35.47
C HIS A 57 12.37 -55.76 -35.20
N ILE A 58 11.86 -56.52 -36.18
CA ILE A 58 10.69 -57.38 -36.09
C ILE A 58 11.09 -58.71 -35.43
N ALA A 59 10.31 -59.21 -34.46
CA ALA A 59 9.87 -60.61 -34.38
C ALA A 59 8.80 -60.81 -33.26
N PRO A 60 7.92 -61.83 -33.38
CA PRO A 60 6.56 -61.83 -32.83
C PRO A 60 6.35 -62.81 -31.67
N THR A 61 5.26 -62.65 -30.90
CA THR A 61 4.25 -63.69 -30.59
C THR A 61 3.19 -63.25 -29.55
N ASP A 62 2.03 -63.89 -29.71
CA ASP A 62 1.01 -64.25 -28.72
C ASP A 62 0.00 -63.23 -28.15
N THR A 63 -1.18 -63.30 -28.77
CA THR A 63 -2.49 -63.47 -28.14
C THR A 63 -2.51 -63.66 -26.62
N GLN A 64 -2.81 -62.59 -25.89
CA GLN A 64 -3.63 -62.68 -24.67
C GLN A 64 -4.63 -61.52 -24.56
N ARG A 65 -5.84 -61.85 -24.97
CA ARG A 65 -7.14 -61.39 -24.48
C ARG A 65 -7.09 -60.89 -23.02
N ARG A 66 -7.08 -59.57 -22.82
CA ARG A 66 -7.50 -58.96 -21.55
C ARG A 66 -8.40 -57.77 -21.83
N ALA A 67 -9.69 -57.99 -21.61
CA ALA A 67 -10.70 -56.96 -21.54
C ALA A 67 -10.32 -55.98 -20.40
N GLN A 68 -9.71 -54.86 -20.75
CA GLN A 68 -9.58 -53.72 -19.85
C GLN A 68 -10.77 -52.81 -20.10
N ALA A 69 -11.64 -52.77 -19.10
CA ALA A 69 -12.75 -51.84 -18.98
C ALA A 69 -12.26 -50.43 -19.32
N ARG A 70 -12.83 -49.89 -20.40
CA ARG A 70 -12.66 -48.50 -20.81
C ARG A 70 -13.39 -47.65 -19.77
N GLN A 71 -12.73 -47.37 -18.65
CA GLN A 71 -13.17 -46.35 -17.71
C GLN A 71 -13.18 -45.02 -18.46
N THR A 72 -14.37 -44.59 -18.85
CA THR A 72 -14.67 -43.24 -19.31
C THR A 72 -14.32 -42.30 -18.17
N ARG A 73 -13.09 -41.77 -18.16
CA ARG A 73 -12.72 -40.61 -17.34
C ARG A 73 -13.59 -39.47 -17.83
N THR A 74 -14.62 -39.13 -17.06
CA THR A 74 -15.36 -37.89 -17.22
C THR A 74 -14.33 -36.75 -17.29
N PRO A 75 -14.32 -35.91 -18.34
CA PRO A 75 -13.43 -34.76 -18.37
C PRO A 75 -13.73 -33.94 -17.13
N GLN A 76 -12.74 -33.79 -16.26
CA GLN A 76 -12.81 -32.88 -15.13
C GLN A 76 -12.94 -31.49 -15.73
N GLN A 77 -14.19 -31.02 -15.85
CA GLN A 77 -14.52 -29.74 -16.44
C GLN A 77 -13.80 -28.69 -15.60
N ALA A 78 -12.80 -28.03 -16.19
CA ALA A 78 -12.09 -26.95 -15.54
C ALA A 78 -13.14 -25.96 -15.03
N ALA A 79 -13.03 -25.55 -13.75
CA ALA A 79 -13.98 -24.64 -13.14
C ALA A 79 -14.17 -23.43 -14.05
N ARG A 80 -15.43 -23.15 -14.43
CA ARG A 80 -15.77 -22.01 -15.29
C ARG A 80 -15.29 -20.74 -14.61
N ARG A 81 -14.49 -19.93 -15.33
CA ARG A 81 -13.97 -18.66 -14.82
C ARG A 81 -15.12 -17.70 -14.53
N ASP A 82 -15.12 -17.10 -13.34
CA ASP A 82 -16.07 -16.07 -12.95
C ASP A 82 -15.65 -14.73 -13.57
N TYR A 83 -16.48 -14.20 -14.47
CA TYR A 83 -16.22 -12.91 -15.13
C TYR A 83 -16.89 -11.74 -14.43
N SER A 84 -17.69 -11.98 -13.38
CA SER A 84 -18.33 -10.92 -12.59
C SER A 84 -17.36 -10.16 -11.68
N LYS A 85 -16.13 -10.69 -11.54
CA LYS A 85 -15.05 -10.13 -10.73
C LYS A 85 -13.73 -10.09 -11.51
N PHE A 86 -13.11 -8.93 -11.56
CA PHE A 86 -11.79 -8.76 -12.13
C PHE A 86 -10.73 -9.06 -11.08
N SER A 87 -9.63 -9.68 -11.51
CA SER A 87 -8.45 -9.90 -10.66
C SER A 87 -7.19 -9.80 -11.50
N HIS A 88 -6.22 -9.02 -11.01
CA HIS A 88 -4.88 -8.94 -11.58
C HIS A 88 -4.09 -10.23 -11.35
N ALA A 89 -4.50 -11.06 -10.39
CA ALA A 89 -3.81 -12.31 -10.07
C ALA A 89 -4.05 -13.43 -11.10
N VAL A 90 -4.98 -13.23 -12.04
CA VAL A 90 -5.10 -14.07 -13.21
C VAL A 90 -3.77 -14.01 -14.00
N PRO A 91 -3.11 -15.14 -14.28
CA PRO A 91 -1.77 -15.14 -14.90
C PRO A 91 -1.69 -14.36 -16.21
N GLU A 92 -2.77 -14.34 -16.99
CA GLU A 92 -2.86 -13.57 -18.23
C GLU A 92 -2.88 -12.06 -17.97
N HIS A 93 -3.53 -11.60 -16.90
CA HIS A 93 -3.59 -10.18 -16.52
C HIS A 93 -2.29 -9.74 -15.84
N ALA A 94 -1.73 -10.56 -14.96
CA ALA A 94 -0.50 -10.27 -14.22
C ALA A 94 0.72 -9.96 -15.12
N LYS A 95 0.72 -10.50 -16.35
CA LYS A 95 1.78 -10.32 -17.35
C LYS A 95 1.60 -9.05 -18.19
N GLN A 96 0.43 -8.43 -18.16
CA GLN A 96 0.18 -7.19 -18.90
C GLN A 96 0.88 -6.02 -18.21
N LYS A 97 1.28 -5.03 -19.01
CA LYS A 97 1.71 -3.74 -18.46
C LYS A 97 0.48 -2.97 -17.99
N CYS A 98 0.59 -2.22 -16.89
CA CYS A 98 -0.55 -1.45 -16.37
C CYS A 98 -1.13 -0.49 -17.42
N ASP A 99 -0.27 0.11 -18.25
CA ASP A 99 -0.66 1.07 -19.30
C ASP A 99 -1.38 0.46 -20.49
N SER A 100 -1.36 -0.88 -20.65
CA SER A 100 -2.17 -1.55 -21.68
C SER A 100 -3.65 -1.58 -21.32
N CYS A 101 -3.99 -1.38 -20.03
CA CYS A 101 -5.37 -1.30 -19.57
C CYS A 101 -5.73 0.08 -19.00
N HIS A 102 -4.88 0.65 -18.15
CA HIS A 102 -5.10 1.92 -17.49
C HIS A 102 -4.36 3.05 -18.21
N LYS A 103 -5.11 4.04 -18.69
CA LYS A 103 -4.50 5.22 -19.30
C LYS A 103 -3.93 6.14 -18.22
N PHE A 104 -2.67 6.52 -18.36
CA PHE A 104 -2.01 7.51 -17.52
C PHE A 104 -1.73 8.82 -18.29
N PRO A 105 -2.10 9.99 -17.72
CA PRO A 105 -3.07 10.13 -16.64
C PRO A 105 -4.49 9.82 -17.14
N SER A 106 -5.41 9.50 -16.23
CA SER A 106 -6.83 9.31 -16.57
C SER A 106 -7.47 10.62 -17.03
N THR A 107 -8.41 10.59 -17.96
CA THR A 107 -9.03 11.83 -18.51
C THR A 107 -9.65 12.72 -17.44
N ASN A 108 -10.20 12.12 -16.37
CA ASN A 108 -10.84 12.80 -15.25
C ASN A 108 -9.88 13.21 -14.10
N TRP A 109 -8.55 13.11 -14.24
CA TRP A 109 -7.62 13.32 -13.13
C TRP A 109 -7.74 14.71 -12.47
N LYS A 110 -8.10 15.74 -13.25
CA LYS A 110 -8.32 17.11 -12.78
C LYS A 110 -9.66 17.32 -12.07
N ASP A 111 -10.61 16.42 -12.29
CA ASP A 111 -11.93 16.45 -11.65
C ASP A 111 -11.93 15.62 -10.37
N ALA A 112 -11.14 14.54 -10.36
CA ALA A 112 -10.95 13.66 -9.20
C ALA A 112 -10.33 14.39 -8.00
N ARG A 113 -9.51 15.43 -8.24
CA ARG A 113 -8.90 16.27 -7.21
C ARG A 113 -8.87 17.72 -7.68
N LYS A 114 -9.18 18.67 -6.79
CA LYS A 114 -9.34 20.10 -7.15
C LYS A 114 -8.14 20.93 -6.71
N GLY A 115 -7.88 22.01 -7.46
CA GLY A 115 -6.91 23.03 -7.08
C GLY A 115 -5.48 22.49 -6.93
N ARG A 116 -4.82 22.84 -5.83
CA ARG A 116 -3.42 22.44 -5.54
C ARG A 116 -3.23 20.95 -5.29
N ASP A 117 -4.31 20.22 -5.06
CA ASP A 117 -4.28 18.77 -4.79
C ASP A 117 -4.42 17.96 -6.09
N ALA A 118 -4.59 18.62 -7.24
CA ALA A 118 -4.66 18.00 -8.55
C ALA A 118 -3.27 17.65 -9.08
N PHE A 119 -3.06 16.37 -9.43
CA PHE A 119 -1.83 15.89 -10.08
C PHE A 119 -2.15 14.75 -11.07
N PRO A 120 -1.36 14.56 -12.14
CA PRO A 120 -1.54 13.46 -13.09
C PRO A 120 -1.51 12.11 -12.38
N ASP A 121 -2.58 11.33 -12.50
CA ASP A 121 -2.74 10.04 -11.82
C ASP A 121 -3.72 9.13 -12.57
N VAL A 122 -3.85 7.87 -12.16
CA VAL A 122 -4.93 6.97 -12.57
C VAL A 122 -6.09 7.11 -11.59
N THR A 123 -7.22 7.65 -12.05
CA THR A 123 -8.40 7.97 -11.22
C THR A 123 -9.70 7.43 -11.79
N GLU A 124 -9.62 6.50 -12.74
CA GLU A 124 -10.77 5.92 -13.40
C GLU A 124 -10.48 4.50 -13.91
N TYR A 125 -11.56 3.75 -14.13
CA TYR A 125 -11.51 2.44 -14.77
C TYR A 125 -10.96 2.52 -16.20
N PRO A 126 -10.33 1.44 -16.69
CA PRO A 126 -10.04 1.25 -18.11
C PRO A 126 -11.27 1.48 -18.99
N GLU A 127 -11.05 1.98 -20.20
CA GLU A 127 -12.09 2.02 -21.22
C GLU A 127 -12.38 0.61 -21.72
N HIS A 128 -13.58 0.37 -22.26
CA HIS A 128 -13.97 -0.95 -22.79
C HIS A 128 -12.96 -1.50 -23.82
N ALA A 129 -12.36 -0.62 -24.62
CA ALA A 129 -11.36 -0.99 -25.62
C ALA A 129 -10.18 -1.78 -25.02
N SER A 130 -9.79 -1.47 -23.78
CA SER A 130 -8.72 -2.17 -23.05
C SER A 130 -9.02 -3.64 -22.81
N CYS A 131 -10.30 -4.03 -22.68
CA CYS A 131 -10.70 -5.40 -22.37
C CYS A 131 -11.23 -6.15 -23.59
N ILE A 132 -11.87 -5.45 -24.55
CA ILE A 132 -12.53 -6.09 -25.70
C ILE A 132 -11.55 -6.89 -26.57
N GLY A 133 -10.28 -6.51 -26.63
CA GLY A 133 -9.26 -7.25 -27.39
C GLY A 133 -9.12 -8.72 -26.96
N CYS A 134 -9.23 -8.99 -25.65
CA CYS A 134 -9.11 -10.35 -25.11
C CYS A 134 -10.47 -10.95 -24.68
N HIS A 135 -11.42 -10.12 -24.29
CA HIS A 135 -12.69 -10.53 -23.69
C HIS A 135 -13.91 -10.29 -24.60
N ARG A 136 -13.72 -10.18 -25.92
CA ARG A 136 -14.80 -9.92 -26.88
C ARG A 136 -16.03 -10.82 -26.68
N GLN A 137 -15.80 -12.12 -26.50
CA GLN A 137 -16.90 -13.09 -26.32
C GLN A 137 -17.70 -12.83 -25.04
N GLN A 138 -17.04 -12.46 -23.95
CA GLN A 138 -17.71 -12.13 -22.69
C GLN A 138 -18.45 -10.80 -22.79
N PHE A 139 -17.88 -9.79 -23.45
CA PHE A 139 -18.52 -8.49 -23.65
C PHE A 139 -19.82 -8.56 -24.47
N PHE A 140 -19.91 -9.51 -25.40
CA PHE A 140 -21.08 -9.68 -26.27
C PHE A 140 -21.87 -10.96 -25.95
N ALA A 141 -21.66 -11.54 -24.77
CA ALA A 141 -22.44 -12.68 -24.31
C ALA A 141 -23.93 -12.29 -24.20
N ARG A 142 -24.84 -13.18 -24.62
CA ARG A 142 -26.29 -12.93 -24.55
C ARG A 142 -26.87 -13.22 -23.15
N GLU A 143 -26.16 -12.82 -22.11
CA GLU A 143 -26.58 -12.94 -20.71
C GLU A 143 -27.59 -11.82 -20.36
N ARG A 144 -28.53 -12.09 -19.46
CA ARG A 144 -29.57 -11.15 -19.02
C ARG A 144 -29.44 -10.89 -17.52
N PRO A 145 -29.62 -9.64 -17.03
CA PRO A 145 -29.97 -8.43 -17.78
C PRO A 145 -28.82 -7.86 -18.64
N ALA A 146 -27.57 -8.22 -18.33
CA ALA A 146 -26.38 -7.85 -19.08
C ALA A 146 -25.26 -8.90 -18.90
N PRO A 147 -24.19 -8.87 -19.71
CA PRO A 147 -23.00 -9.69 -19.50
C PRO A 147 -22.37 -9.51 -18.13
N SER A 148 -22.02 -10.62 -17.49
CA SER A 148 -21.34 -10.65 -16.18
C SER A 148 -20.06 -9.80 -16.15
N ILE A 149 -19.31 -9.73 -17.25
CA ILE A 149 -18.09 -8.90 -17.32
C ILE A 149 -18.34 -7.40 -17.07
N CYS A 150 -19.56 -6.92 -17.30
CA CYS A 150 -19.90 -5.52 -17.11
C CYS A 150 -20.01 -5.16 -15.61
N SER A 151 -20.26 -6.13 -14.71
CA SER A 151 -20.31 -5.87 -13.25
C SER A 151 -18.95 -5.60 -12.63
N ASN A 152 -17.86 -5.76 -13.38
CA ASN A 152 -16.52 -5.39 -12.91
C ASN A 152 -16.37 -3.89 -12.67
N CYS A 153 -17.16 -3.07 -13.36
CA CYS A 153 -17.10 -1.61 -13.29
C CYS A 153 -18.45 -0.97 -12.99
N HIS A 154 -19.56 -1.57 -13.40
CA HIS A 154 -20.88 -0.97 -13.29
C HIS A 154 -21.67 -1.47 -12.09
N VAL A 155 -22.35 -0.54 -11.41
CA VAL A 155 -23.29 -0.85 -10.30
C VAL A 155 -24.53 -1.59 -10.84
N SER A 156 -24.98 -1.16 -12.02
CA SER A 156 -26.03 -1.82 -12.78
C SER A 156 -25.81 -1.53 -14.26
N VAL A 157 -26.13 -2.50 -15.10
CA VAL A 157 -25.85 -2.46 -16.53
C VAL A 157 -27.18 -2.52 -17.27
N THR A 158 -27.70 -1.35 -17.62
CA THR A 158 -28.85 -1.23 -18.52
C THR A 158 -28.55 -0.16 -19.58
N PRO A 159 -29.24 -0.16 -20.73
CA PRO A 159 -29.02 0.86 -21.76
C PRO A 159 -29.17 2.30 -21.26
N SER A 160 -30.00 2.53 -20.24
CA SER A 160 -30.29 3.85 -19.66
C SER A 160 -29.53 4.14 -18.36
N PHE A 161 -28.90 3.14 -17.75
CA PHE A 161 -28.19 3.30 -16.48
C PHE A 161 -26.80 2.69 -16.59
N THR A 162 -25.79 3.58 -16.60
CA THR A 162 -24.38 3.25 -16.81
C THR A 162 -23.50 3.65 -15.64
N ALA A 163 -24.10 3.85 -14.45
CA ALA A 163 -23.35 4.22 -13.25
C ALA A 163 -22.27 3.18 -12.94
N ARG A 164 -21.10 3.67 -12.55
CA ARG A 164 -19.95 2.84 -12.20
C ARG A 164 -19.76 2.81 -10.69
N GLU A 165 -19.22 1.70 -10.21
CA GLU A 165 -18.63 1.64 -8.88
C GLU A 165 -17.52 2.71 -8.79
N PRO A 166 -17.23 3.24 -7.60
CA PRO A 166 -16.15 4.19 -7.45
C PRO A 166 -14.81 3.51 -7.72
N PHE A 167 -13.93 4.20 -8.44
CA PHE A 167 -12.58 3.72 -8.67
C PHE A 167 -11.76 3.80 -7.36
N PRO A 168 -10.82 2.87 -7.07
CA PRO A 168 -10.02 2.86 -5.85
C PRO A 168 -9.19 4.11 -5.52
N ASN A 169 -9.10 5.08 -6.44
CA ASN A 169 -8.33 6.30 -6.30
C ASN A 169 -9.13 7.50 -6.85
N PRO A 170 -9.42 8.55 -6.07
CA PRO A 170 -8.98 8.82 -4.69
C PRO A 170 -9.57 7.86 -3.66
N ARG A 171 -8.75 7.51 -2.68
CA ARG A 171 -9.08 6.49 -1.68
C ARG A 171 -10.21 6.93 -0.77
N GLU A 172 -10.26 8.21 -0.44
CA GLU A 172 -11.24 8.80 0.48
C GLU A 172 -12.67 8.57 -0.03
N THR A 173 -12.88 8.82 -1.33
CA THR A 173 -14.17 8.59 -2.00
C THR A 173 -14.46 7.10 -2.12
N PHE A 174 -13.46 6.29 -2.46
CA PHE A 174 -13.62 4.85 -2.60
C PHE A 174 -14.01 4.18 -1.28
N ASP A 175 -13.22 4.39 -0.22
CA ASP A 175 -13.41 3.73 1.08
C ASP A 175 -14.67 4.22 1.80
N ALA A 176 -15.21 5.40 1.45
CA ALA A 176 -16.51 5.87 1.94
C ALA A 176 -17.70 5.13 1.31
N SER A 177 -17.53 4.52 0.13
CA SER A 177 -18.59 3.82 -0.58
C SER A 177 -18.90 2.44 0.01
N THR A 178 -20.09 1.89 -0.26
CA THR A 178 -20.44 0.51 0.15
C THR A 178 -19.53 -0.51 -0.53
N PHE A 179 -19.25 -0.34 -1.81
CA PHE A 179 -18.35 -1.22 -2.56
C PHE A 179 -16.93 -1.20 -2.00
N GLY A 180 -16.35 0.00 -1.88
CA GLY A 180 -14.98 0.15 -1.39
C GLY A 180 -14.77 -0.37 0.02
N ARG A 181 -15.78 -0.29 0.91
CA ARG A 181 -15.69 -0.91 2.25
C ARG A 181 -15.47 -2.42 2.25
N SER A 182 -15.86 -3.12 1.20
CA SER A 182 -15.75 -4.59 1.08
C SER A 182 -14.58 -5.08 0.24
N VAL A 183 -13.92 -4.19 -0.52
CA VAL A 183 -12.88 -4.54 -1.48
C VAL A 183 -11.50 -4.35 -0.87
N THR A 184 -10.65 -5.37 -1.02
CA THR A 184 -9.25 -5.33 -0.59
C THR A 184 -8.34 -5.15 -1.79
N SER A 185 -7.28 -4.35 -1.64
CA SER A 185 -6.30 -4.16 -2.72
C SER A 185 -5.51 -5.45 -2.97
N GLU A 186 -5.34 -5.81 -4.24
CA GLU A 186 -4.44 -6.89 -4.66
C GLU A 186 -2.97 -6.45 -4.68
N PHE A 187 -2.72 -5.15 -4.62
CA PHE A 187 -1.39 -4.56 -4.62
C PHE A 187 -1.02 -3.98 -3.26
N GLY A 188 0.24 -4.12 -2.91
CA GLY A 188 0.93 -3.37 -1.88
C GLY A 188 1.84 -2.33 -2.53
N ILE A 189 2.18 -1.30 -1.78
CA ILE A 189 3.15 -0.30 -2.21
C ILE A 189 4.54 -0.80 -1.77
N GLN A 190 5.52 -0.77 -2.66
CA GLN A 190 6.94 -0.91 -2.34
C GLN A 190 7.48 0.43 -1.88
N PHE A 191 7.76 0.54 -0.58
CA PHE A 191 8.37 1.71 0.00
C PHE A 191 9.46 1.26 0.96
N ALA A 192 10.70 1.26 0.46
CA ALA A 192 11.89 0.99 1.25
C ALA A 192 12.33 2.30 1.95
N HIS A 193 12.31 2.29 3.27
CA HIS A 193 12.54 3.52 4.04
C HIS A 193 14.00 3.99 3.96
N ASP A 194 14.98 3.08 3.86
CA ASP A 194 16.40 3.40 3.71
C ASP A 194 16.67 4.37 2.54
N LYS A 195 15.90 4.27 1.46
CA LYS A 195 16.03 5.16 0.29
C LYS A 195 15.48 6.56 0.52
N HIS A 196 14.66 6.76 1.54
CA HIS A 196 13.96 8.01 1.78
C HIS A 196 14.50 8.77 2.99
N ILE A 197 14.89 8.08 4.06
CA ILE A 197 15.26 8.70 5.35
C ILE A 197 16.34 9.78 5.19
N GLU A 198 17.39 9.52 4.43
CA GLU A 198 18.47 10.50 4.22
C GLU A 198 18.01 11.71 3.41
N LEU A 199 17.18 11.49 2.38
CA LEU A 199 16.70 12.55 1.50
C LEU A 199 15.76 13.53 2.23
N VAL A 200 14.85 13.01 3.07
CA VAL A 200 13.98 13.86 3.89
C VAL A 200 14.65 14.35 5.18
N GLY A 201 15.70 13.67 5.65
CA GLY A 201 16.46 14.02 6.85
C GLY A 201 17.51 15.10 6.63
N GLN A 202 18.02 15.26 5.41
CA GLN A 202 18.97 16.30 5.03
C GLN A 202 18.30 17.68 4.89
N ARG A 203 17.87 18.24 6.03
CA ARG A 203 17.70 19.69 6.22
C ARG A 203 18.88 20.23 7.03
N ARG A 204 20.10 20.21 6.47
CA ARG A 204 21.17 21.09 6.96
C ARG A 204 21.00 22.47 6.30
N PRO A 205 20.93 23.58 7.06
CA PRO A 205 21.04 24.91 6.48
C PRO A 205 22.47 25.05 5.95
N GLY A 206 22.64 24.98 4.62
CA GLY A 206 23.95 25.15 3.99
C GLY A 206 24.17 24.36 2.69
N PHE A 207 23.37 23.34 2.38
CA PHE A 207 23.52 22.63 1.10
C PHE A 207 22.74 23.31 -0.01
N LEU A 208 23.35 24.34 -0.60
CA LEU A 208 23.04 24.75 -1.96
C LEU A 208 23.40 23.56 -2.88
N ARG A 209 22.40 22.85 -3.42
CA ARG A 209 22.63 22.23 -4.74
C ARG A 209 22.87 23.38 -5.71
N GLN A 210 23.84 23.22 -6.60
CA GLN A 210 24.27 24.20 -7.62
C GLN A 210 23.12 24.73 -8.51
N ASP A 211 21.92 24.15 -8.42
CA ASP A 211 20.78 24.45 -9.30
C ASP A 211 19.69 25.34 -8.64
N GLY A 212 19.91 25.84 -7.41
CA GLY A 212 19.07 26.91 -6.83
C GLY A 212 17.64 26.53 -6.42
N VAL A 213 17.23 25.25 -6.52
CA VAL A 213 15.87 24.83 -6.14
C VAL A 213 15.77 24.67 -4.61
N ARG A 214 15.02 25.57 -3.97
CA ARG A 214 14.65 25.48 -2.55
C ARG A 214 13.42 24.59 -2.39
N PHE A 215 13.57 23.42 -1.77
CA PHE A 215 12.42 22.64 -1.29
C PHE A 215 11.84 23.30 -0.03
N VAL A 216 10.80 24.12 -0.19
CA VAL A 216 9.99 24.60 0.94
C VAL A 216 9.08 23.44 1.38
N SER A 217 9.24 22.96 2.62
CA SER A 217 8.24 22.05 3.19
C SER A 217 7.09 22.91 3.66
N VAL A 218 5.90 22.63 3.14
CA VAL A 218 4.65 23.09 3.72
C VAL A 218 4.31 22.07 4.81
N SER A 219 4.95 22.16 5.96
CA SER A 219 4.60 21.33 7.11
C SER A 219 3.27 21.83 7.67
N PHE A 220 2.23 21.00 7.58
CA PHE A 220 0.94 21.21 8.23
C PHE A 220 1.06 20.96 9.74
N ARG A 221 1.85 21.77 10.47
CA ARG A 221 1.83 21.78 11.93
C ARG A 221 1.02 22.97 12.43
N SER A 222 0.04 22.68 13.28
CA SER A 222 -0.59 23.63 14.20
C SER A 222 0.49 24.26 15.09
N ALA A 223 0.34 25.54 15.40
CA ALA A 223 1.37 26.44 15.96
C ALA A 223 1.82 26.16 17.42
N ALA A 224 1.75 24.94 17.95
CA ALA A 224 1.93 24.66 19.38
C ALA A 224 2.74 23.38 19.71
N ALA A 225 3.79 23.04 18.94
CA ALA A 225 4.72 21.99 19.37
C ALA A 225 5.75 22.57 20.37
N PRO A 226 5.99 21.93 21.54
CA PRO A 226 7.01 22.36 22.50
C PRO A 226 8.42 22.37 21.88
N ARG A 227 9.20 23.39 22.22
CA ARG A 227 10.58 23.66 21.72
C ARG A 227 11.59 22.53 21.97
N GLU A 228 11.32 21.58 22.86
CA GLU A 228 12.24 20.48 23.19
C GLU A 228 12.14 19.28 22.24
N GLN A 229 11.14 19.23 21.36
CA GLN A 229 11.00 18.18 20.34
C GLN A 229 11.99 18.34 19.16
N GLU A 230 12.93 19.30 19.25
CA GLU A 230 13.80 19.69 18.14
C GLU A 230 15.04 18.81 17.95
N THR A 231 15.40 17.98 18.93
CA THR A 231 16.69 17.27 18.94
C THR A 231 16.59 15.75 18.78
N SER A 232 15.42 15.12 19.00
CA SER A 232 15.30 13.65 19.03
C SER A 232 14.68 13.00 17.79
N ASP A 233 13.81 13.68 17.04
CA ASP A 233 13.22 13.10 15.83
C ASP A 233 14.01 13.52 14.58
N PRO A 234 14.48 12.61 13.71
CA PRO A 234 14.77 13.04 12.36
C PRO A 234 13.44 13.56 11.80
N LYS A 235 13.34 14.90 11.64
CA LYS A 235 12.17 15.65 11.12
C LYS A 235 11.58 15.05 9.82
N SER A 236 12.25 14.08 9.21
CA SER A 236 11.88 13.28 8.05
C SER A 236 10.67 12.37 8.24
N CYS A 237 10.50 11.72 9.41
CA CYS A 237 9.41 10.75 9.58
C CYS A 237 8.03 11.44 9.54
N ALA A 238 7.93 12.62 10.17
CA ALA A 238 6.72 13.45 10.19
C ALA A 238 6.35 14.05 8.82
N VAL A 239 7.23 13.97 7.81
CA VAL A 239 6.91 14.38 6.42
C VAL A 239 5.88 13.43 5.80
N CYS A 240 5.98 12.13 6.12
CA CYS A 240 5.15 11.09 5.53
C CYS A 240 4.09 10.55 6.49
N HIS A 241 4.39 10.53 7.79
CA HIS A 241 3.50 9.99 8.81
C HIS A 241 2.89 11.11 9.64
N GLN A 242 1.57 11.18 9.66
CA GLN A 242 0.83 12.05 10.55
C GLN A 242 0.22 11.25 11.68
N THR A 243 -0.11 11.91 12.77
CA THR A 243 -0.91 11.26 13.80
C THR A 243 -2.37 11.18 13.36
N TYR A 244 -2.98 9.99 13.44
CA TYR A 244 -4.41 9.83 13.23
C TYR A 244 -5.16 10.41 14.43
N MET A 245 -6.06 11.37 14.16
CA MET A 245 -6.82 12.10 15.17
C MET A 245 -5.92 12.59 16.31
N PRO A 246 -5.03 13.57 16.04
CA PRO A 246 -4.14 14.11 17.07
C PRO A 246 -4.97 14.72 18.21
N GLN A 247 -4.50 14.56 19.44
CA GLN A 247 -5.09 15.20 20.60
C GLN A 247 -4.82 16.70 20.60
N GLY A 248 -3.57 17.11 20.32
CA GLY A 248 -3.12 18.49 20.54
C GLY A 248 -3.36 18.94 21.99
N ASP A 249 -3.85 20.15 22.17
CA ASP A 249 -4.14 20.73 23.50
C ASP A 249 -5.53 20.35 24.04
N SER A 250 -6.24 19.43 23.38
CA SER A 250 -7.57 19.02 23.78
C SER A 250 -7.54 18.16 25.06
N ALA A 251 -8.42 18.45 26.01
CA ALA A 251 -8.66 17.60 27.17
C ALA A 251 -9.31 16.25 26.81
N ASP A 252 -9.93 16.14 25.63
CA ASP A 252 -10.56 14.91 25.15
C ASP A 252 -9.50 13.94 24.64
N GLU A 253 -9.09 12.99 25.48
CA GLU A 253 -8.05 12.03 25.14
C GLU A 253 -8.51 10.87 24.25
N PHE A 254 -9.82 10.71 24.00
CA PHE A 254 -10.38 9.59 23.25
C PHE A 254 -10.88 9.99 21.86
N VAL A 255 -10.76 9.07 20.89
CA VAL A 255 -11.28 9.26 19.52
C VAL A 255 -12.79 9.51 19.53
N THR A 256 -13.51 8.77 20.36
CA THR A 256 -14.91 9.01 20.71
C THR A 256 -15.05 8.91 22.23
N LYS A 257 -16.06 9.58 22.79
CA LYS A 257 -16.29 9.54 24.24
C LYS A 257 -16.65 8.11 24.68
N PRO A 258 -15.98 7.53 25.69
CA PRO A 258 -16.38 6.24 26.24
C PRO A 258 -17.82 6.27 26.79
N PRO A 259 -18.54 5.14 26.79
CA PRO A 259 -19.85 5.04 27.43
C PRO A 259 -19.82 5.45 28.91
N LYS A 260 -20.96 5.91 29.46
CA LYS A 260 -21.07 6.19 30.90
C LYS A 260 -20.82 4.91 31.71
N GLY A 261 -20.02 5.01 32.77
CA GLY A 261 -19.68 3.87 33.62
C GLY A 261 -18.69 2.88 32.99
N PHE A 262 -17.97 3.29 31.93
CA PHE A 262 -16.95 2.46 31.31
C PHE A 262 -15.80 2.18 32.31
N PRO A 263 -15.36 0.91 32.47
CA PRO A 263 -14.29 0.58 33.42
C PRO A 263 -12.99 1.29 33.09
N GLU A 264 -12.29 1.81 34.11
CA GLU A 264 -11.04 2.56 33.92
C GLU A 264 -9.94 1.72 33.23
N ASP A 265 -9.91 0.42 33.49
CA ASP A 265 -8.92 -0.51 32.93
C ASP A 265 -9.34 -1.11 31.57
N ALA A 266 -10.54 -0.83 31.08
CA ALA A 266 -11.00 -1.35 29.79
C ALA A 266 -10.39 -0.57 28.61
N PHE A 267 -10.19 -1.26 27.48
CA PHE A 267 -9.58 -0.64 26.31
C PHE A 267 -10.57 0.29 25.60
N TRP A 268 -10.25 1.58 25.55
CA TRP A 268 -10.90 2.56 24.66
C TRP A 268 -9.87 3.33 23.84
N LEU A 269 -10.13 3.52 22.54
CA LEU A 269 -9.13 4.09 21.64
C LEU A 269 -8.86 5.56 21.96
N LYS A 270 -7.61 5.83 22.35
CA LYS A 270 -7.12 7.19 22.61
C LYS A 270 -6.69 7.88 21.31
N LYS A 271 -6.82 9.22 21.30
CA LYS A 271 -6.27 10.08 20.25
C LYS A 271 -4.75 9.91 20.18
N GLY A 272 -4.24 9.93 18.96
CA GLY A 272 -2.84 9.74 18.66
C GLY A 272 -2.24 8.37 18.95
N THR A 273 -3.07 7.33 19.05
CA THR A 273 -2.60 5.95 19.04
C THR A 273 -1.97 5.56 17.70
N PHE A 274 -2.59 5.92 16.58
CA PHE A 274 -2.13 5.46 15.26
C PHE A 274 -1.37 6.54 14.49
N LYS A 275 -0.39 6.10 13.70
CA LYS A 275 0.21 6.91 12.63
C LYS A 275 -0.44 6.57 11.29
N THR A 276 -0.71 7.59 10.48
CA THR A 276 -1.22 7.46 9.11
C THR A 276 -0.10 7.01 8.17
N SER A 277 -0.41 6.83 6.88
CA SER A 277 0.60 6.58 5.85
C SER A 277 0.37 7.52 4.67
N PRO A 278 1.44 7.84 3.92
CA PRO A 278 1.33 8.73 2.78
C PRO A 278 0.44 8.14 1.67
N GLY A 279 -0.24 9.02 0.93
CA GLY A 279 -0.94 8.69 -0.31
C GLY A 279 -0.15 9.11 -1.55
N HIS A 280 -0.69 8.86 -2.76
CA HIS A 280 -0.03 9.25 -4.03
C HIS A 280 0.40 10.72 -4.06
N ALA A 281 -0.42 11.62 -3.50
CA ALA A 281 -0.13 13.05 -3.45
C ALA A 281 1.24 13.34 -2.79
N THR A 282 1.56 12.64 -1.70
CA THR A 282 2.83 12.78 -0.98
C THR A 282 4.00 12.23 -1.79
N CYS A 283 3.82 11.11 -2.49
CA CYS A 283 4.88 10.53 -3.31
C CYS A 283 5.23 11.43 -4.49
N PHE A 284 4.23 11.97 -5.18
CA PHE A 284 4.41 12.73 -6.42
C PHE A 284 4.87 14.17 -6.20
N THR A 285 5.01 14.64 -4.95
CA THR A 285 5.78 15.87 -4.68
C THR A 285 7.24 15.75 -5.12
N CYS A 286 7.79 14.53 -5.14
CA CYS A 286 9.15 14.24 -5.56
C CYS A 286 9.20 13.32 -6.80
N HIS A 287 8.31 12.33 -6.88
CA HIS A 287 8.28 11.32 -7.95
C HIS A 287 7.41 11.75 -9.16
N ASN A 288 7.67 12.94 -9.69
CA ASN A 288 7.02 13.46 -10.89
C ASN A 288 8.00 13.58 -12.07
N ALA A 289 7.46 13.75 -13.27
CA ALA A 289 8.26 13.82 -14.50
C ALA A 289 9.26 14.99 -14.51
N ASP A 290 8.92 16.10 -13.86
CA ASP A 290 9.72 17.33 -13.88
C ASP A 290 10.90 17.28 -12.91
N ALA A 291 10.74 16.56 -11.79
CA ALA A 291 11.78 16.41 -10.77
C ALA A 291 12.91 15.47 -11.19
N GLY A 292 12.69 14.62 -12.20
CA GLY A 292 13.67 13.65 -12.69
C GLY A 292 14.06 12.55 -11.68
N ILE A 293 13.30 12.39 -10.59
CA ILE A 293 13.54 11.36 -9.58
C ILE A 293 12.72 10.12 -9.94
N THR A 294 13.40 9.00 -10.16
CA THR A 294 12.76 7.71 -10.43
C THR A 294 12.40 6.98 -9.12
N PRO A 295 11.33 6.16 -9.11
CA PRO A 295 10.38 5.95 -10.21
C PRO A 295 9.50 7.18 -10.47
N ILE A 296 9.12 7.40 -11.73
CA ILE A 296 8.13 8.45 -12.06
C ILE A 296 6.71 7.90 -11.88
N GLN A 297 5.76 8.80 -11.63
CA GLN A 297 4.32 8.52 -11.47
C GLN A 297 3.66 7.55 -12.47
N SER A 298 4.14 7.47 -13.71
CA SER A 298 3.61 6.53 -14.72
C SER A 298 4.15 5.10 -14.58
N ASP A 299 5.25 4.89 -13.85
CA ASP A 299 5.84 3.57 -13.61
C ASP A 299 5.13 2.87 -12.43
N CYS A 300 3.90 2.44 -12.71
CA CYS A 300 3.02 1.82 -11.72
C CYS A 300 3.67 0.61 -11.06
N ASN A 301 4.39 -0.21 -11.84
CA ASN A 301 5.01 -1.45 -11.37
C ASN A 301 6.24 -1.22 -10.49
N ALA A 302 6.89 -0.05 -10.57
CA ALA A 302 7.97 0.29 -9.65
C ALA A 302 7.44 0.51 -8.21
N CYS A 303 6.25 1.11 -8.08
CA CYS A 303 5.65 1.39 -6.78
C CYS A 303 4.67 0.31 -6.31
N HIS A 304 3.82 -0.23 -7.18
CA HIS A 304 2.79 -1.21 -6.83
C HIS A 304 3.28 -2.62 -7.13
N LYS A 305 3.26 -3.49 -6.11
CA LYS A 305 3.61 -4.91 -6.23
C LYS A 305 2.42 -5.78 -5.88
N MET A 306 2.17 -6.78 -6.71
CA MET A 306 1.10 -7.74 -6.45
C MET A 306 1.38 -8.50 -5.17
N LEU A 307 0.41 -8.53 -4.27
CA LEU A 307 0.50 -9.27 -3.02
C LEU A 307 0.00 -10.70 -3.22
N PRO A 308 0.67 -11.69 -2.62
CA PRO A 308 0.11 -13.02 -2.53
C PRO A 308 -1.22 -12.97 -1.75
N PRO A 309 -2.18 -13.87 -2.00
CA PRO A 309 -3.48 -13.85 -1.33
C PRO A 309 -3.42 -13.83 0.20
N SER A 310 -2.37 -14.41 0.82
CA SER A 310 -2.12 -14.39 2.26
C SER A 310 -1.75 -13.00 2.80
N GLU A 311 -1.19 -12.13 1.95
CA GLU A 311 -0.69 -10.81 2.31
C GLU A 311 -1.60 -9.66 1.90
N ARG A 312 -2.74 -9.93 1.27
CA ARG A 312 -3.77 -8.90 1.03
C ARG A 312 -4.37 -8.43 2.36
N LEU A 313 -4.64 -7.14 2.45
CA LEU A 313 -5.22 -6.52 3.65
C LEU A 313 -6.72 -6.85 3.71
N ASP A 314 -7.05 -7.95 4.37
CA ASP A 314 -8.42 -8.37 4.67
C ASP A 314 -8.68 -8.36 6.18
N ILE A 315 -9.66 -7.59 6.64
CA ILE A 315 -10.06 -7.51 8.04
C ILE A 315 -10.66 -8.84 8.55
N ALA A 316 -11.21 -9.67 7.67
CA ALA A 316 -11.70 -11.01 8.04
C ALA A 316 -10.56 -11.94 8.48
N ARG A 317 -9.30 -11.58 8.19
CA ARG A 317 -8.08 -12.27 8.64
C ARG A 317 -7.33 -11.46 9.69
N ALA A 318 -8.07 -10.81 10.58
CA ALA A 318 -7.52 -10.06 11.69
C ALA A 318 -6.68 -10.96 12.62
N HIS A 319 -5.73 -10.33 13.30
CA HIS A 319 -5.03 -10.90 14.44
C HIS A 319 -6.04 -11.25 15.53
N ASP A 320 -5.75 -12.28 16.31
CA ASP A 320 -6.62 -12.74 17.42
C ASP A 320 -6.82 -11.71 18.55
N ASP A 321 -6.10 -10.59 18.49
CA ASP A 321 -6.12 -9.49 19.46
C ASP A 321 -6.83 -8.25 18.90
N TYR A 322 -7.72 -8.44 17.94
CA TYR A 322 -8.51 -7.39 17.31
C TYR A 322 -10.00 -7.75 17.32
N ASP A 323 -10.85 -6.81 17.74
CA ASP A 323 -12.31 -6.94 17.72
C ASP A 323 -12.91 -5.87 16.78
N PRO A 324 -13.41 -6.26 15.59
CA PRO A 324 -14.08 -5.32 14.69
C PRO A 324 -15.37 -4.74 15.29
N ALA A 325 -16.08 -5.47 16.15
CA ALA A 325 -17.28 -4.97 16.81
C ALA A 325 -16.91 -3.90 17.85
N LEU A 326 -15.80 -4.07 18.58
CA LEU A 326 -15.29 -3.04 19.48
C LEU A 326 -14.86 -1.79 18.71
N ALA A 327 -14.13 -1.93 17.61
CA ALA A 327 -13.75 -0.80 16.77
C ALA A 327 -14.98 -0.04 16.22
N ALA A 328 -16.03 -0.77 15.82
CA ALA A 328 -17.29 -0.19 15.40
C ALA A 328 -18.03 0.54 16.54
N ARG A 329 -18.06 -0.03 17.75
CA ARG A 329 -18.62 0.65 18.96
C ARG A 329 -17.88 1.95 19.29
N MET A 330 -16.58 2.02 19.00
CA MET A 330 -15.78 3.24 19.15
C MET A 330 -16.00 4.25 18.01
N GLY A 331 -16.83 3.95 17.01
CA GLY A 331 -17.08 4.84 15.87
C GLY A 331 -15.89 4.99 14.92
N VAL A 332 -14.92 4.08 14.98
CA VAL A 332 -13.77 4.10 14.06
C VAL A 332 -14.22 3.54 12.72
N ALA A 333 -14.32 4.40 11.71
CA ALA A 333 -14.80 4.04 10.37
C ALA A 333 -13.71 4.11 9.29
N ASP A 334 -12.53 4.66 9.60
CA ASP A 334 -11.43 4.75 8.62
C ASP A 334 -10.92 3.34 8.27
N LYS A 335 -11.31 2.87 7.08
CA LYS A 335 -11.02 1.50 6.63
C LYS A 335 -9.53 1.19 6.69
N TYR A 336 -8.67 2.11 6.27
CA TYR A 336 -7.24 1.87 6.27
C TYR A 336 -6.68 1.64 7.67
N THR A 337 -7.09 2.49 8.61
CA THR A 337 -6.73 2.40 10.02
C THR A 337 -7.24 1.08 10.60
N LEU A 338 -8.47 0.68 10.29
CA LEU A 338 -9.03 -0.61 10.71
C LEU A 338 -8.26 -1.80 10.13
N GLU A 339 -7.94 -1.81 8.84
CA GLU A 339 -7.15 -2.85 8.18
C GLU A 339 -5.77 -2.99 8.82
N ARG A 340 -5.09 -1.86 9.11
CA ARG A 340 -3.78 -1.86 9.75
C ARG A 340 -3.84 -2.24 11.23
N TRP A 341 -4.85 -1.76 11.96
CA TRP A 341 -5.07 -2.13 13.35
C TRP A 341 -5.37 -3.63 13.47
N SER A 342 -6.21 -4.17 12.59
CA SER A 342 -6.53 -5.60 12.56
C SER A 342 -5.29 -6.50 12.44
N ARG A 343 -4.17 -5.97 11.96
CA ARG A 343 -2.90 -6.69 11.81
C ARG A 343 -1.82 -6.32 12.82
N ARG A 344 -2.19 -5.50 13.82
CA ARG A 344 -1.29 -4.89 14.81
C ARG A 344 -0.13 -4.11 14.19
N GLY A 345 -0.35 -3.52 13.01
CA GLY A 345 0.65 -2.71 12.30
C GLY A 345 0.76 -1.27 12.81
N VAL A 346 -0.26 -0.77 13.51
CA VAL A 346 -0.32 0.62 14.02
C VAL A 346 -0.67 0.71 15.51
N ALA A 347 -1.12 -0.38 16.13
CA ALA A 347 -1.81 -0.37 17.42
C ALA A 347 -0.99 -1.02 18.55
N ARG A 348 0.05 -0.32 19.03
CA ARG A 348 0.83 -0.79 20.18
C ARG A 348 0.95 0.22 21.30
N PHE A 349 0.90 1.51 21.00
CA PHE A 349 1.03 2.55 22.01
C PHE A 349 0.48 3.88 21.49
N ARG A 350 0.34 4.85 22.41
CA ARG A 350 -0.05 6.22 22.10
C ARG A 350 1.20 7.08 21.86
N HIS A 351 1.39 7.53 20.63
CA HIS A 351 2.56 8.31 20.21
C HIS A 351 2.56 9.74 20.76
N GLU A 352 1.38 10.26 21.13
CA GLU A 352 1.23 11.61 21.68
C GLU A 352 1.17 11.65 23.21
N TRP A 353 1.29 10.50 23.88
CA TRP A 353 1.39 10.50 25.33
C TRP A 353 2.76 11.06 25.73
N LEU A 354 2.80 12.00 26.68
CA LEU A 354 3.99 12.79 26.99
C LEU A 354 5.30 11.96 27.16
N PRO A 355 5.30 10.80 27.85
CA PRO A 355 6.49 9.95 27.94
C PRO A 355 6.96 9.33 26.61
N HIS A 356 6.08 9.19 25.63
CA HIS A 356 6.43 8.68 24.29
C HIS A 356 6.64 9.81 23.28
N ALA A 357 6.01 10.96 23.47
CA ALA A 357 6.05 12.08 22.52
C ALA A 357 7.46 12.68 22.36
N GLY A 358 8.32 12.48 23.35
CA GLY A 358 9.74 12.86 23.33
C GLY A 358 10.69 11.82 22.72
N LEU A 359 10.23 10.57 22.52
CA LEU A 359 11.05 9.50 21.95
C LEU A 359 11.22 9.68 20.44
N ALA A 360 12.39 9.33 19.93
CA ALA A 360 12.66 9.27 18.51
C ALA A 360 11.91 8.10 17.87
N CYS A 361 11.51 8.24 16.60
CA CYS A 361 10.92 7.13 15.86
C CYS A 361 11.83 5.89 15.89
N THR A 362 13.15 6.10 15.78
CA THR A 362 14.18 5.06 15.74
C THR A 362 14.40 4.33 17.06
N ASP A 363 13.91 4.85 18.19
CA ASP A 363 13.99 4.17 19.48
C ASP A 363 13.14 2.90 19.48
N CYS A 364 12.05 2.90 18.70
CA CYS A 364 11.13 1.78 18.59
C CYS A 364 11.15 1.09 17.22
N HIS A 365 11.44 1.85 16.16
CA HIS A 365 11.38 1.39 14.79
C HIS A 365 12.78 1.16 14.21
N HIS A 366 13.02 -0.01 13.62
CA HIS A 366 14.21 -0.25 12.81
C HIS A 366 14.03 0.34 11.40
N VAL A 367 13.95 1.68 11.30
CA VAL A 367 13.50 2.38 10.10
C VAL A 367 14.33 2.02 8.86
N ASN A 368 15.64 1.82 9.00
CA ASN A 368 16.54 1.48 7.88
C ASN A 368 16.25 0.12 7.22
N THR A 369 15.48 -0.77 7.86
CA THR A 369 15.11 -2.06 7.28
C THR A 369 13.63 -2.13 6.91
N MET A 370 12.87 -1.05 7.15
CA MET A 370 11.43 -1.04 6.91
C MET A 370 11.08 -1.02 5.42
N ASN A 371 10.30 -2.01 5.03
CA ASN A 371 9.67 -2.08 3.72
C ASN A 371 8.17 -2.37 3.89
N THR A 372 7.33 -1.56 3.25
CA THR A 372 5.86 -1.72 3.31
C THR A 372 5.35 -3.03 2.73
N LEU A 373 6.13 -3.73 1.91
CA LEU A 373 5.83 -5.10 1.45
C LEU A 373 6.24 -6.16 2.46
N ASP A 374 7.26 -5.91 3.29
CA ASP A 374 7.70 -6.84 4.33
C ASP A 374 7.07 -6.46 5.67
N ARG A 375 5.95 -7.11 5.97
CA ARG A 375 5.20 -6.92 7.21
C ARG A 375 6.01 -7.19 8.48
N ALA A 376 7.02 -8.05 8.44
CA ALA A 376 7.84 -8.33 9.61
C ALA A 376 8.63 -7.08 10.01
N THR A 377 9.12 -6.33 9.02
CA THR A 377 9.89 -5.10 9.24
C THR A 377 9.06 -3.95 9.78
N LEU A 378 7.74 -3.93 9.51
CA LEU A 378 6.83 -2.86 9.95
C LEU A 378 6.47 -2.94 11.43
N ARG A 379 6.72 -4.06 12.09
CA ARG A 379 6.34 -4.28 13.48
C ARG A 379 7.40 -3.72 14.42
N VAL A 380 6.97 -2.87 15.35
CA VAL A 380 7.77 -2.56 16.55
C VAL A 380 7.94 -3.85 17.34
N ALA A 381 9.16 -4.26 17.66
CA ALA A 381 9.36 -5.46 18.47
C ALA A 381 8.95 -5.17 19.93
N VAL A 382 8.40 -6.14 20.65
CA VAL A 382 8.01 -5.94 22.07
C VAL A 382 9.21 -5.51 22.91
N LYS A 383 10.41 -6.03 22.57
CA LYS A 383 11.68 -5.64 23.19
C LYS A 383 11.95 -4.13 23.15
N SER A 384 11.42 -3.43 22.15
CA SER A 384 11.56 -1.97 22.04
C SER A 384 10.76 -1.21 23.11
N CYS A 385 9.71 -1.82 23.66
CA CYS A 385 8.99 -1.29 24.82
C CYS A 385 9.70 -1.62 26.14
N GLY A 386 10.45 -2.72 26.15
CA GLY A 386 11.45 -3.03 27.16
C GLY A 386 12.09 -4.41 26.99
N GLY A 387 13.33 -4.55 27.41
CA GLY A 387 14.17 -5.73 27.23
C GLY A 387 15.45 -5.40 26.44
N ALA A 388 16.61 -5.76 27.02
CA ALA A 388 17.98 -5.35 26.65
C ALA A 388 18.60 -4.17 27.45
N GLY A 389 18.06 -3.84 28.63
CA GLY A 389 18.71 -2.94 29.60
C GLY A 389 18.35 -1.45 29.48
N THR A 390 17.42 -1.08 28.60
CA THR A 390 16.98 0.30 28.36
C THR A 390 15.45 0.50 28.44
N GLY A 391 14.69 -0.54 28.81
CA GLY A 391 13.23 -0.56 28.70
C GLY A 391 12.49 0.15 29.83
N CYS A 392 11.32 0.72 29.55
CA CYS A 392 10.41 1.31 30.55
C CYS A 392 9.20 0.42 30.90
N HIS A 393 8.89 -0.59 30.06
CA HIS A 393 7.67 -1.41 30.23
C HIS A 393 7.92 -2.89 30.55
N VAL A 394 9.08 -3.44 30.17
CA VAL A 394 9.46 -4.85 30.40
C VAL A 394 10.87 -4.81 30.98
N GLU A 395 10.93 -4.71 32.31
CA GLU A 395 12.18 -4.54 33.06
C GLU A 395 12.46 -5.75 33.96
N GLN A 396 13.76 -5.97 34.20
CA GLN A 396 14.24 -6.86 35.24
C GLN A 396 14.18 -6.23 36.64
N THR A 397 13.63 -5.02 36.77
CA THR A 397 13.39 -4.34 38.05
C THR A 397 11.92 -4.50 38.41
N ASN A 398 11.55 -4.48 39.70
CA ASN A 398 10.13 -4.61 40.12
C ASN A 398 9.22 -3.45 39.65
N GLU A 399 9.78 -2.41 39.03
CA GLU A 399 9.08 -1.18 38.64
C GLU A 399 8.54 -1.19 37.20
N GLY A 400 8.92 -2.19 36.40
CA GLY A 400 8.42 -2.33 35.04
C GLY A 400 6.91 -2.59 34.98
N ILE A 401 6.22 -1.94 34.03
CA ILE A 401 4.76 -2.07 33.84
C ILE A 401 4.32 -3.54 33.66
N LEU A 402 5.12 -4.39 33.01
CA LEU A 402 4.83 -5.83 32.89
C LEU A 402 4.73 -6.50 34.27
N ASN A 403 5.59 -6.12 35.21
CA ASN A 403 5.64 -6.72 36.54
C ASN A 403 4.40 -6.34 37.35
N GLU A 404 3.99 -5.08 37.26
CA GLU A 404 2.74 -4.59 37.87
C GLU A 404 1.52 -5.32 37.30
N VAL A 405 1.38 -5.41 35.97
CA VAL A 405 0.20 -6.04 35.35
C VAL A 405 0.18 -7.56 35.57
N VAL A 406 1.33 -8.23 35.64
CA VAL A 406 1.41 -9.64 36.01
C VAL A 406 1.02 -9.85 37.47
N ALA A 407 1.51 -9.00 38.39
CA ALA A 407 1.12 -9.07 39.80
C ALA A 407 -0.39 -8.89 39.97
N LYS A 408 -0.99 -7.90 39.28
CA LYS A 408 -2.44 -7.69 39.23
C LYS A 408 -3.18 -8.92 38.71
N LYS A 409 -2.74 -9.52 37.59
CA LYS A 409 -3.36 -10.72 37.01
C LYS A 409 -3.23 -11.96 37.90
N ARG A 410 -2.15 -12.07 38.68
CA ARG A 410 -1.98 -13.15 39.67
C ARG A 410 -2.89 -12.96 40.88
N ALA A 411 -3.05 -11.73 41.34
CA ALA A 411 -3.94 -11.40 42.45
C ALA A 411 -5.43 -11.50 42.06
N ASP A 412 -5.76 -11.10 40.83
CA ASP A 412 -7.10 -11.17 40.26
C ASP A 412 -7.05 -11.80 38.86
N PRO A 413 -7.41 -13.10 38.73
CA PRO A 413 -7.52 -13.76 37.43
C PRO A 413 -8.52 -13.11 36.46
N ALA A 414 -9.49 -12.32 36.96
CA ALA A 414 -10.45 -11.60 36.12
C ALA A 414 -9.90 -10.28 35.55
N PHE A 415 -8.77 -9.79 36.06
CA PHE A 415 -8.10 -8.60 35.53
C PHE A 415 -7.78 -8.76 34.03
N VAL A 416 -8.02 -7.73 33.23
CA VAL A 416 -7.75 -7.71 31.79
C VAL A 416 -6.64 -6.71 31.49
N CYS A 417 -5.48 -7.16 31.01
CA CYS A 417 -4.38 -6.26 30.69
C CYS A 417 -4.56 -5.59 29.32
N THR A 418 -4.97 -4.32 29.32
CA THR A 418 -5.25 -3.56 28.08
C THR A 418 -4.10 -2.69 27.59
N LYS A 419 -2.98 -2.68 28.33
CA LYS A 419 -1.79 -1.88 27.99
C LYS A 419 -1.11 -2.37 26.70
N CYS A 420 -1.04 -3.69 26.53
CA CYS A 420 -0.39 -4.33 25.37
C CYS A 420 -1.37 -5.08 24.47
N HIS A 421 -2.55 -5.45 24.99
CA HIS A 421 -3.53 -6.28 24.30
C HIS A 421 -4.89 -5.59 24.26
N VAL A 422 -5.72 -5.91 23.27
CA VAL A 422 -7.12 -5.45 23.22
C VAL A 422 -8.04 -6.54 23.78
N LEU A 423 -7.87 -7.77 23.30
CA LEU A 423 -8.66 -8.94 23.70
C LEU A 423 -7.84 -9.94 24.48
N ASN A 424 -6.60 -10.16 24.07
CA ASN A 424 -5.76 -11.22 24.60
C ASN A 424 -5.39 -11.01 26.07
N GLY A 425 -5.53 -9.80 26.60
CA GLY A 425 -5.25 -9.52 28.00
C GLY A 425 -6.20 -10.20 29.00
N ALA A 426 -7.35 -10.70 28.53
CA ALA A 426 -8.25 -11.51 29.35
C ALA A 426 -7.76 -12.97 29.49
N LYS A 427 -6.95 -13.46 28.55
CA LYS A 427 -6.44 -14.83 28.53
C LYS A 427 -5.47 -15.08 29.69
N PRO A 428 -5.21 -16.35 30.06
CA PRO A 428 -4.17 -16.69 31.02
C PRO A 428 -2.80 -16.14 30.60
N LEU A 429 -1.95 -15.85 31.59
CA LEU A 429 -0.58 -15.38 31.35
C LEU A 429 0.21 -16.45 30.57
N PRO A 430 0.77 -16.11 29.39
CA PRO A 430 1.60 -17.04 28.66
C PRO A 430 2.99 -17.15 29.33
N GLU A 431 3.64 -18.29 29.14
CA GLU A 431 4.98 -18.56 29.68
C GLU A 431 6.00 -17.49 29.29
N SER A 432 5.90 -16.95 28.07
CA SER A 432 6.77 -15.87 27.60
C SER A 432 6.71 -14.59 28.45
N HIS A 433 5.57 -14.30 29.09
CA HIS A 433 5.47 -13.15 29.99
C HIS A 433 6.11 -13.47 31.34
N VAL A 434 5.99 -14.70 31.83
CA VAL A 434 6.60 -15.15 33.09
C VAL A 434 8.12 -15.16 32.97
N LEU A 435 8.65 -15.67 31.86
CA LEU A 435 10.09 -15.72 31.58
C LEU A 435 10.72 -14.34 31.35
N ALA A 436 9.91 -13.33 31.01
CA ALA A 436 10.38 -11.96 30.85
C ALA A 436 10.54 -11.21 32.18
N LEU A 437 9.97 -11.72 33.28
CA LEU A 437 10.11 -11.14 34.61
C LEU A 437 11.49 -11.46 35.19
N PRO A 438 12.06 -10.58 36.03
CA PRO A 438 13.25 -10.91 36.78
C PRO A 438 13.01 -12.12 37.68
N THR A 439 13.99 -13.03 37.72
CA THR A 439 14.02 -14.09 38.72
C THR A 439 14.17 -13.43 40.10
N PRO A 440 13.32 -13.74 41.10
CA PRO A 440 13.47 -13.18 42.43
C PRO A 440 14.88 -13.48 42.95
N ALA A 441 15.59 -12.45 43.42
CA ALA A 441 16.90 -12.62 44.02
C ALA A 441 16.79 -13.62 45.19
N PRO A 442 17.76 -14.54 45.35
CA PRO A 442 17.77 -15.42 46.51
C PRO A 442 17.76 -14.56 47.78
N PRO A 443 17.03 -14.98 48.83
CA PRO A 443 16.97 -14.22 50.07
C PRO A 443 18.39 -13.95 50.56
N ALA A 444 18.70 -12.68 50.84
CA ALA A 444 19.99 -12.30 51.40
C ALA A 444 20.23 -13.16 52.65
N LYS A 445 21.35 -13.89 52.66
CA LYS A 445 21.79 -14.59 53.88
C LYS A 445 21.93 -13.52 54.95
N LYS A 446 21.16 -13.66 56.03
CA LYS A 446 21.41 -12.91 57.25
C LYS A 446 22.70 -13.49 57.81
N ASP A 447 23.78 -12.71 57.73
CA ASP A 447 25.04 -13.00 58.43
C ASP A 447 24.88 -12.75 59.93
#